data_AF-A0A9E0TL61-F1
#
_entry.id   AF-A0A9E0TL61-F1
#
_cell.length_a   1.000
_cell.length_b   1.000
_cell.length_c   1.000
_cell.angle_alpha   90.00
_cell.angle_beta   90.00
_cell.angle_gamma   90.00
#
_symmetry.space_group_name_H-M   'P 1'
#
loop_
_entity.id
_entity.type
_entity.pdbx_description
1 polymer ?
#
loop_
_entity_poly.entity_id
_entity_poly.type
_entity_poly.pdbx_seq_one_letter_code
_entity_poly.pdbx_strand_id
1 'polypeptide(L)'
;MKTHARSGFTLVEIMIVVVIIGLLAAIAIPGFQKVRRASQDKAVLNNARQLAAAADQYMMEYGVSSVTYGSLVGPTNYVKSINLVANETYPGGYTQAQALTIAGVAGARTITYGL
;
A
#
# COMPACT_ATOMS: atom_id res chain seq x y z
N MET A 1 -30.19 38.32 -39.38
CA MET A 1 -30.25 37.15 -38.48
C MET A 1 -29.08 36.24 -38.85
N LYS A 2 -28.00 36.24 -38.05
CA LYS A 2 -26.79 35.48 -38.36
C LYS A 2 -27.02 34.02 -37.95
N THR A 3 -27.16 33.12 -38.92
CA THR A 3 -27.34 31.68 -38.70
C THR A 3 -25.99 31.07 -38.36
N HIS A 4 -25.86 30.54 -37.14
CA HIS A 4 -24.68 29.78 -36.73
C HIS A 4 -24.69 28.43 -37.43
N ALA A 5 -23.72 28.19 -38.32
CA ALA A 5 -23.49 26.87 -38.92
C ALA A 5 -23.06 25.91 -37.80
N ARG A 6 -23.87 24.87 -37.55
CA ARG A 6 -23.56 23.83 -36.56
C ARG A 6 -22.47 22.94 -37.14
N SER A 7 -21.22 23.15 -36.73
CA SER A 7 -20.09 22.26 -37.03
C SER A 7 -20.29 20.94 -36.27
N GLY A 8 -20.52 19.84 -36.98
CA GLY A 8 -20.51 18.49 -36.42
C GLY A 8 -19.13 17.86 -36.55
N PHE A 9 -18.72 17.05 -35.59
CA PHE A 9 -17.51 16.23 -35.69
C PHE A 9 -17.67 15.18 -36.80
N THR A 10 -16.63 14.96 -37.60
CA THR A 10 -16.60 13.86 -38.57
C THR A 10 -16.36 12.53 -37.85
N LEU A 11 -16.88 11.44 -38.42
CA LEU A 11 -16.61 10.09 -37.93
C LEU A 11 -15.11 9.77 -37.96
N VAL A 12 -14.38 10.31 -38.93
CA VAL A 12 -12.93 10.11 -39.10
C VAL A 12 -12.15 10.78 -37.97
N GLU A 13 -12.53 12.00 -37.56
CA GLU A 13 -11.89 12.68 -36.43
C GLU A 13 -12.06 11.89 -35.13
N ILE A 14 -13.27 11.37 -34.86
CA ILE A 14 -13.50 10.56 -33.67
C ILE A 14 -12.73 9.23 -33.74
N MET A 15 -12.64 8.61 -34.92
CA MET A 15 -11.91 7.35 -35.12
C MET A 15 -10.42 7.48 -34.79
N ILE A 16 -9.75 8.53 -35.28
CA ILE A 16 -8.33 8.74 -35.02
C ILE A 16 -8.08 9.01 -33.53
N VAL A 17 -8.96 9.78 -32.88
CA VAL A 17 -8.85 10.10 -31.46
C VAL A 17 -8.91 8.84 -30.59
N VAL A 18 -9.88 7.95 -30.81
CA VAL A 18 -9.98 6.72 -30.02
C VAL A 18 -8.81 5.77 -30.26
N VAL A 19 -8.24 5.75 -31.48
CA VAL A 19 -7.04 4.96 -31.79
C VAL A 19 -5.83 5.48 -31.01
N ILE A 20 -5.60 6.79 -31.00
CA ILE A 20 -4.47 7.38 -30.25
C ILE A 20 -4.66 7.18 -28.75
N ILE A 21 -5.85 7.42 -28.20
CA ILE A 21 -6.14 7.18 -26.77
C ILE A 21 -5.96 5.70 -26.43
N GLY A 22 -6.40 4.78 -27.30
CA GLY A 22 -6.24 3.34 -27.13
C GLY A 22 -4.76 2.92 -27.06
N LEU A 23 -3.92 3.46 -27.94
CA LEU A 23 -2.47 3.21 -27.94
C LEU A 23 -1.81 3.73 -26.66
N LEU A 24 -2.14 4.96 -26.25
CA LEU A 24 -1.61 5.56 -25.02
C LEU A 24 -2.04 4.75 -23.78
N ALA A 25 -3.32 4.35 -23.71
CA ALA A 25 -3.85 3.55 -22.60
C ALA A 25 -3.19 2.17 -22.51
N ALA A 26 -2.91 1.53 -23.65
CA ALA A 26 -2.27 0.20 -23.69
C ALA A 26 -0.87 0.21 -23.03
N ILE A 27 -0.10 1.30 -23.16
CA ILE A 27 1.22 1.45 -22.53
C ILE A 27 1.08 1.96 -21.08
N ALA A 28 0.15 2.88 -20.84
CA ALA A 28 -0.01 3.52 -19.53
C ALA A 28 -0.56 2.59 -18.45
N ILE A 29 -1.54 1.74 -18.77
CA ILE A 29 -2.20 0.84 -17.80
C ILE A 29 -1.20 -0.12 -17.12
N PRO A 30 -0.36 -0.90 -17.83
CA PRO A 30 0.58 -1.80 -17.17
C PRO A 30 1.64 -1.04 -16.36
N GLY A 31 2.10 0.11 -16.84
CA GLY A 31 3.01 0.99 -16.09
C GLY A 31 2.40 1.48 -14.78
N PHE A 32 1.15 1.95 -14.82
CA PHE A 32 0.42 2.41 -13.65
C PHE A 32 0.18 1.30 -12.64
N GLN A 33 -0.17 0.09 -13.10
CA GLN A 33 -0.34 -1.07 -12.22
C GLN A 33 0.95 -1.43 -11.48
N LYS A 34 2.10 -1.39 -12.17
CA LYS A 34 3.41 -1.62 -11.54
C LYS A 34 3.73 -0.59 -10.46
N VAL A 35 3.52 0.70 -10.75
CA VAL A 35 3.75 1.79 -9.79
C VAL A 35 2.82 1.65 -8.59
N ARG A 36 1.54 1.34 -8.82
CA ARG A 36 0.56 1.13 -7.74
C ARG A 36 0.98 -0.01 -6.80
N ARG A 37 1.40 -1.16 -7.34
CA ARG A 37 1.88 -2.30 -6.55
C ARG A 37 3.12 -1.92 -5.73
N ALA A 38 4.08 -1.23 -6.33
CA ALA A 38 5.27 -0.77 -5.62
C ALA A 38 4.95 0.23 -4.49
N SER A 39 3.97 1.11 -4.69
CA SER A 39 3.50 2.02 -3.64
C SER A 39 2.80 1.29 -2.50
N GLN A 40 1.96 0.30 -2.81
CA GLN A 40 1.33 -0.57 -1.81
C GLN A 40 2.39 -1.33 -1.00
N ASP A 41 3.39 -1.91 -1.65
CA ASP A 41 4.48 -2.62 -0.96
C ASP A 41 5.25 -1.72 0.01
N LYS A 42 5.55 -0.48 -0.39
CA LYS A 42 6.22 0.51 0.47
C LYS A 42 5.35 0.87 1.68
N ALA A 43 4.05 1.01 1.49
CA ALA A 43 3.13 1.29 2.59
C ALA A 43 3.03 0.11 3.57
N VAL A 44 2.94 -1.14 3.08
CA VAL A 44 2.99 -2.34 3.93
C VAL A 44 4.29 -2.41 4.73
N LEU A 45 5.44 -2.14 4.08
CA LEU A 45 6.74 -2.10 4.75
C LEU A 45 6.79 -1.03 5.85
N ASN A 46 6.21 0.15 5.61
CA ASN A 46 6.15 1.22 6.60
C ASN A 46 5.26 0.85 7.79
N ASN A 47 4.10 0.25 7.56
CA ASN A 47 3.23 -0.26 8.63
C ASN A 47 3.95 -1.31 9.48
N ALA A 48 4.64 -2.25 8.83
CA ALA A 48 5.45 -3.26 9.50
C ALA A 48 6.56 -2.66 10.37
N ARG A 49 7.21 -1.58 9.91
CA ARG A 49 8.22 -0.84 10.69
C ARG A 49 7.61 -0.07 11.86
N GLN A 50 6.40 0.44 11.74
CA GLN A 50 5.71 1.07 12.86
C GLN A 50 5.39 0.04 13.95
N LEU A 51 4.90 -1.14 13.56
CA LEU A 51 4.64 -2.24 14.49
C LEU A 51 5.91 -2.77 15.14
N ALA A 52 7.00 -2.85 14.37
CA ALA A 52 8.34 -3.16 14.87
C ALA A 52 8.76 -2.24 16.02
N ALA A 53 8.74 -0.93 15.74
CA ALA A 53 9.20 0.09 16.67
C ALA A 53 8.31 0.11 17.92
N ALA A 54 7.00 -0.07 17.75
CA ALA A 54 6.07 -0.20 18.85
C ALA A 54 6.35 -1.43 19.72
N ALA A 55 6.64 -2.58 19.09
CA ALA A 55 7.01 -3.80 19.80
C ALA A 55 8.30 -3.60 20.60
N ASP A 56 9.36 -3.04 19.98
CA ASP A 56 10.63 -2.77 20.64
C ASP A 56 10.48 -1.80 21.81
N GLN A 57 9.67 -0.74 21.65
CA GLN A 57 9.37 0.23 22.71
C GLN A 57 8.64 -0.43 23.89
N TYR A 58 7.61 -1.24 23.62
CA TYR A 58 6.87 -1.95 24.66
C TYR A 58 7.78 -2.93 25.41
N MET A 59 8.60 -3.70 24.69
CA MET A 59 9.53 -4.66 25.29
C MET A 59 10.57 -3.96 26.16
N MET A 60 11.07 -2.80 25.74
CA MET A 60 12.02 -2.00 26.52
C MET A 60 11.38 -1.39 27.77
N GLU A 61 10.12 -0.95 27.69
CA GLU A 61 9.41 -0.33 28.81
C GLU A 61 9.00 -1.35 29.89
N TYR A 62 8.53 -2.53 29.49
CA TYR A 62 8.01 -3.54 30.41
C TYR A 62 8.98 -4.70 30.68
N GLY A 63 10.14 -4.73 30.02
CA GLY A 63 11.15 -5.79 30.19
C GLY A 63 10.68 -7.17 29.73
N VAL A 64 9.71 -7.24 28.81
CA VAL A 64 9.16 -8.49 28.27
C VAL A 64 9.76 -8.82 26.91
N SER A 65 9.83 -10.10 26.56
CA SER A 65 10.37 -10.57 25.26
C SER A 65 9.29 -10.85 24.21
N SER A 66 8.01 -10.74 24.57
CA SER A 66 6.89 -10.97 23.66
C SER A 66 5.74 -10.01 23.94
N VAL A 67 5.09 -9.52 22.90
CA VAL A 67 3.95 -8.61 22.97
C VAL A 67 2.88 -8.98 21.94
N THR A 68 1.61 -8.78 22.27
CA THR A 68 0.50 -9.05 21.36
C THR A 68 0.10 -7.79 20.60
N TYR A 69 -0.49 -7.96 19.42
CA TYR A 69 -0.93 -6.86 18.56
C TYR A 69 -1.86 -5.88 19.28
N GLY A 70 -2.75 -6.38 20.16
CA GLY A 70 -3.70 -5.54 20.91
C GLY A 70 -3.04 -4.57 21.90
N SER A 71 -1.81 -4.85 22.36
CA SER A 71 -1.04 -3.94 23.22
C SER A 71 -0.29 -2.88 22.42
N LEU A 72 -0.05 -3.11 21.13
CA LEU A 72 0.69 -2.21 20.25
C LEU A 72 -0.22 -1.25 19.50
N VAL A 73 -1.39 -1.74 19.07
CA VAL A 73 -2.32 -0.99 18.22
C VAL A 73 -3.59 -0.66 18.97
N GLY A 74 -3.95 0.62 19.01
CA GLY A 74 -5.15 1.11 19.67
C GLY A 74 -5.11 2.62 19.91
N PRO A 75 -6.25 3.26 20.23
CA PRO A 75 -6.33 4.73 20.36
C PRO A 75 -5.36 5.34 21.37
N THR A 76 -4.98 4.56 22.39
CA THR A 76 -4.09 4.95 23.49
C THR A 76 -2.74 4.23 23.47
N ASN A 77 -2.48 3.41 22.45
CA ASN A 77 -1.26 2.60 22.34
C ASN A 77 -0.22 3.30 21.44
N TYR A 78 0.95 2.67 21.26
CA TYR A 78 2.07 3.16 20.45
C TYR A 78 1.68 3.45 18.99
N VAL A 79 0.80 2.64 18.40
CA VAL A 79 0.26 2.84 17.05
C VAL A 79 -1.24 3.06 17.14
N LYS A 80 -1.73 4.22 16.70
CA LYS A 80 -3.15 4.58 16.78
C LYS A 80 -4.05 3.67 15.93
N SER A 81 -3.59 3.34 14.74
CA SER A 81 -4.25 2.39 13.83
C SER A 81 -3.30 2.03 12.69
N ILE A 82 -3.47 0.84 12.13
CA ILE A 82 -2.81 0.42 10.90
C ILE A 82 -3.82 0.52 9.76
N ASN A 83 -3.48 1.28 8.72
CA ASN A 83 -4.30 1.35 7.52
C ASN A 83 -3.88 0.26 6.54
N LEU A 84 -4.82 -0.64 6.22
CA LEU A 84 -4.59 -1.73 5.26
C LEU A 84 -4.63 -1.18 3.84
N VAL A 85 -3.60 -1.46 3.05
CA VAL A 85 -3.46 -0.94 1.68
C VAL A 85 -3.59 -2.03 0.61
N ALA A 86 -3.60 -3.29 1.04
CA ALA A 86 -3.27 -4.44 0.23
C ALA A 86 -3.96 -5.75 0.65
N ASN A 87 -4.93 -5.70 1.57
CA ASN A 87 -5.48 -6.89 2.26
C ASN A 87 -4.38 -7.73 2.96
N GLU A 88 -3.32 -7.06 3.40
CA GLU A 88 -2.22 -7.68 4.11
C GLU A 88 -2.64 -8.09 5.53
N THR A 89 -2.01 -9.14 6.06
CA THR A 89 -2.26 -9.61 7.43
C THR A 89 -0.98 -9.44 8.25
N TYR A 90 -1.12 -8.77 9.39
CA TYR A 90 -0.03 -8.62 10.35
C TYR A 90 -0.14 -9.69 11.44
N PRO A 91 0.99 -10.22 11.94
CA PRO A 91 0.97 -11.20 13.02
C PRO A 91 0.32 -10.65 14.30
N GLY A 92 -0.38 -11.53 14.99
CA GLY A 92 -1.06 -11.22 16.25
C GLY A 92 -0.11 -11.10 17.44
N GLY A 93 1.16 -11.48 17.29
CA GLY A 93 2.18 -11.41 18.32
C GLY A 93 3.58 -11.15 17.74
N TYR A 94 4.40 -10.50 18.54
CA TYR A 94 5.75 -10.04 18.23
C TYR A 94 6.66 -10.56 19.33
N THR A 95 7.70 -11.32 18.96
CA THR A 95 8.70 -11.85 19.89
C THR A 95 10.06 -11.28 19.51
N GLN A 96 10.87 -10.93 20.52
CA GLN A 96 12.23 -10.45 20.31
C GLN A 96 13.06 -11.49 19.54
N ALA A 97 13.92 -11.03 18.63
CA ALA A 97 14.80 -11.84 17.78
C ALA A 97 14.06 -12.82 16.82
N GLN A 98 12.73 -12.72 16.68
CA GLN A 98 11.99 -13.44 15.65
C GLN A 98 11.72 -12.58 14.41
N ALA A 99 11.78 -13.25 13.27
CA ALA A 99 11.50 -12.66 11.98
C ALA A 99 9.98 -12.54 11.75
N LEU A 100 9.46 -11.32 11.73
CA LEU A 100 8.09 -11.02 11.34
C LEU A 100 7.94 -11.15 9.82
N THR A 101 7.14 -12.10 9.38
CA THR A 101 6.84 -12.29 7.96
C THR A 101 5.43 -11.79 7.67
N ILE A 102 5.32 -10.81 6.77
CA ILE A 102 4.05 -10.24 6.31
C ILE A 102 3.87 -10.60 4.85
N ALA A 103 2.75 -11.23 4.51
CA ALA A 103 2.35 -11.44 3.12
C ALA A 103 1.82 -10.11 2.55
N GLY A 104 2.53 -9.53 1.57
CA GLY A 104 2.16 -8.30 0.87
C GLY A 104 1.79 -8.52 -0.61
N VAL A 105 1.45 -7.43 -1.32
CA VAL A 105 0.96 -7.46 -2.72
C VAL A 105 1.97 -8.03 -3.71
N ALA A 106 3.27 -7.80 -3.51
CA ALA A 106 4.33 -8.36 -4.34
C ALA A 106 5.05 -9.58 -3.72
N GLY A 107 4.47 -10.20 -2.69
CA GLY A 107 5.02 -11.38 -2.01
C GLY A 107 5.27 -11.17 -0.51
N ALA A 108 5.81 -12.20 0.14
CA ALA A 108 6.14 -12.15 1.56
C ALA A 108 7.35 -11.23 1.82
N ARG A 109 7.22 -10.34 2.80
CA ARG A 109 8.30 -9.50 3.33
C ARG A 109 8.62 -9.96 4.73
N THR A 110 9.89 -10.16 5.03
CA THR A 110 10.36 -10.57 6.35
C THR A 110 11.16 -9.43 6.98
N ILE A 111 10.80 -9.02 8.19
CA ILE A 111 11.52 -8.04 9.00
C ILE A 111 11.85 -8.70 10.33
N THR A 112 13.11 -8.72 10.71
CA THR A 112 13.53 -9.24 12.02
C THR A 112 13.62 -8.08 13.01
N TYR A 113 13.05 -8.27 14.21
CA TYR A 113 13.02 -7.27 15.26
C TYR A 113 13.98 -7.65 16.38
N GLY A 114 14.86 -6.71 16.75
CA GLY A 114 15.85 -6.89 17.81
C GLY A 114 16.95 -7.92 17.51
N LEU A 115 18.12 -7.69 18.11
CA LEU A 115 19.13 -8.69 18.43
C LEU A 115 19.14 -8.85 19.95
#